data_AF-A0A4P8WHK0-F1
#
_entry.id   AF-A0A4P8WHK0-F1
#
_cell.length_a   1.000
_cell.length_b   1.000
_cell.length_c   1.000
_cell.angle_alpha   90.00
_cell.angle_beta   90.00
_cell.angle_gamma   90.00
#
_symmetry.space_group_name_H-M   'P 1'
#
loop_
_entity.id
_entity.type
_entity.pdbx_description
1 polymer ?
#
loop_
_entity_poly.entity_id
_entity_poly.type
_entity_poly.pdbx_seq_one_letter_code
_entity_poly.pdbx_strand_id
1 'polypeptide(L)'
;MSSYSLGSVLILLGFAILVGPFIVLFFLTIGPAGWVLLGGSLIVVGALVSLWENARSDGSDRRTWTNCDNCGRCIYDGSHACTHCGTDR
;
A
#
# COMPACT_ATOMS: atom_id res chain seq x y z
N MET A 1 -29.85 7.06 -4.31
CA MET A 1 -29.17 8.19 -4.96
C MET A 1 -28.95 9.26 -3.91
N SER A 2 -27.70 9.48 -3.56
CA SER A 2 -27.22 10.25 -2.41
C SER A 2 -27.54 11.75 -2.49
N SER A 3 -28.46 12.23 -1.65
CA SER A 3 -28.68 13.68 -1.44
C SER A 3 -27.58 14.36 -0.60
N TYR A 4 -26.58 13.60 -0.14
CA TYR A 4 -25.37 14.07 0.54
C TYR A 4 -24.29 14.36 -0.50
N SER A 5 -24.42 15.46 -1.25
CA SER A 5 -23.31 15.92 -2.09
C SER A 5 -23.35 17.42 -2.38
N LEU A 6 -24.47 17.97 -2.87
CA LEU A 6 -24.46 19.36 -3.33
C LEU A 6 -24.22 20.40 -2.22
N GLY A 7 -24.88 20.28 -1.07
CA GLY A 7 -24.70 21.21 0.05
C GLY A 7 -23.31 21.13 0.67
N SER A 8 -22.84 19.92 0.97
CA SER A 8 -21.50 19.71 1.50
C SER A 8 -20.41 20.16 0.53
N VAL A 9 -20.58 19.91 -0.78
CA VAL A 9 -19.63 20.36 -1.80
C VAL A 9 -19.59 21.88 -1.88
N LEU A 10 -20.73 22.58 -1.83
CA LEU A 10 -20.79 24.04 -1.83
C LEU A 10 -20.13 24.66 -0.58
N ILE A 11 -20.35 24.06 0.60
CA ILE A 11 -19.71 24.48 1.84
C ILE A 11 -18.20 24.27 1.76
N LEU A 12 -17.77 23.12 1.25
CA LEU A 12 -16.35 22.77 1.10
C LEU A 12 -15.67 23.67 0.06
N LEU A 13 -16.36 23.99 -1.04
CA LEU A 13 -15.88 24.90 -2.08
C LEU A 13 -15.76 26.33 -1.54
N GLY A 14 -16.75 26.81 -0.80
CA GLY A 14 -16.70 28.13 -0.15
C GLY A 14 -15.56 28.22 0.87
N PHE A 15 -15.40 27.20 1.71
CA PHE A 15 -14.29 27.11 2.66
C PHE A 15 -12.94 27.04 1.95
N ALA A 16 -12.82 26.27 0.87
CA ALA A 16 -11.59 26.17 0.08
C ALA A 16 -11.23 27.50 -0.60
N ILE A 17 -12.20 28.25 -1.09
CA ILE A 17 -11.96 29.59 -1.68
C ILE A 17 -11.53 30.60 -0.62
N LEU A 18 -12.12 30.52 0.58
CA LEU A 18 -11.80 31.45 1.67
C LEU A 18 -10.46 31.12 2.32
N VAL A 19 -10.18 29.85 2.60
CA VAL A 19 -8.99 29.39 3.34
C VAL A 19 -7.82 29.05 2.42
N GLY A 20 -8.10 28.60 1.19
CA GLY A 20 -7.11 28.30 0.16
C GLY A 20 -6.05 29.38 -0.05
N PRO A 21 -6.40 30.67 -0.24
CA PRO A 21 -5.39 31.72 -0.42
C PRO A 21 -4.51 31.90 0.82
N PHE A 22 -5.05 31.76 2.04
CA PHE A 22 -4.27 31.86 3.27
C PHE A 22 -3.32 30.67 3.43
N ILE A 23 -3.77 29.46 3.09
CA ILE A 23 -2.91 28.27 3.07
C ILE A 23 -1.77 28.49 2.08
N VAL A 24 -2.07 28.89 0.84
CA VAL A 24 -1.04 29.15 -0.17
C VAL A 24 -0.06 30.22 0.32
N LEU A 25 -0.53 31.32 0.90
CA LEU A 25 0.34 32.37 1.45
C LEU A 25 1.21 31.85 2.61
N PHE A 26 0.65 31.08 3.52
CA PHE A 26 1.39 30.46 4.63
C PHE A 26 2.50 29.55 4.10
N PHE A 27 2.18 28.69 3.14
CA PHE A 27 3.15 27.84 2.47
C PHE A 27 4.17 28.64 1.63
N LEU A 28 3.79 29.79 1.08
CA LEU A 28 4.70 30.71 0.37
C LEU A 28 5.67 31.39 1.35
N THR A 29 5.22 31.76 2.56
CA THR A 29 6.05 32.38 3.61
C THR A 29 7.04 31.42 4.25
N ILE A 30 6.64 30.16 4.42
CA ILE A 30 7.52 29.07 4.84
C ILE A 30 8.59 28.77 3.77
N GLY A 31 8.34 29.19 2.53
CA GLY A 31 9.26 29.10 1.41
C GLY A 31 9.49 27.66 0.95
N PRO A 32 10.40 27.46 -0.02
CA PRO A 32 10.68 26.14 -0.59
C PRO A 32 11.16 25.12 0.47
N ALA A 33 11.79 25.60 1.54
CA ALA A 33 12.34 24.75 2.59
C ALA A 33 11.26 23.95 3.34
N GLY A 34 10.11 24.55 3.69
CA GLY A 34 9.08 23.79 4.40
C GLY A 34 8.27 22.86 3.50
N TRP A 35 8.17 23.15 2.20
CA TRP A 35 7.64 22.19 1.24
C TRP A 35 8.53 20.95 1.15
N VAL A 36 9.84 21.14 1.11
CA VAL A 36 10.81 20.04 1.10
C VAL A 36 10.76 19.24 2.41
N LEU A 37 10.57 19.88 3.55
CA LEU A 37 10.44 19.17 4.84
C LEU A 37 9.14 18.36 4.92
N LEU A 38 8.00 18.93 4.52
CA LEU A 38 6.71 18.23 4.54
C LEU A 38 6.67 17.08 3.52
N GLY A 39 7.13 17.33 2.28
CA GLY A 39 7.24 16.30 1.26
C GLY A 39 8.28 15.23 1.63
N GLY A 40 9.44 15.65 2.15
CA GLY A 40 10.52 14.78 2.59
C GLY A 40 10.10 13.88 3.75
N SER A 41 9.34 14.40 4.72
CA SER A 41 8.81 13.61 5.84
C SER A 41 7.91 12.47 5.35
N LEU A 42 7.01 12.73 4.39
CA LEU A 42 6.16 11.70 3.80
C LEU A 42 6.97 10.60 3.09
N ILE A 43 8.05 10.97 2.39
CA ILE A 43 8.93 10.02 1.72
C ILE A 43 9.64 9.13 2.76
N VAL A 44 10.17 9.73 3.83
CA VAL A 44 10.87 8.98 4.89
C VAL A 44 9.91 8.05 5.62
N VAL A 45 8.71 8.52 5.98
CA VAL A 45 7.69 7.68 6.63
C VAL A 45 7.25 6.55 5.71
N GLY A 46 7.00 6.82 4.44
CA GLY A 46 6.63 5.80 3.45
C GLY A 46 7.74 4.75 3.28
N ALA A 47 9.00 5.16 3.21
CA ALA A 47 10.14 4.25 3.16
C ALA A 47 10.26 3.41 4.44
N LEU A 48 10.08 4.02 5.62
CA LEU A 48 10.14 3.33 6.90
C LEU A 48 9.05 2.27 7.03
N VAL A 49 7.82 2.61 6.63
CA VAL A 49 6.67 1.69 6.61
C VAL A 49 6.91 0.56 5.63
N SER A 50 7.40 0.85 4.41
CA SER A 50 7.71 -0.18 3.41
C SER A 50 8.77 -1.16 3.91
N LEU A 51 9.82 -0.68 4.57
CA LEU A 51 10.83 -1.56 5.18
C LEU A 51 10.23 -2.43 6.29
N TRP A 52 9.34 -1.86 7.12
CA TRP A 52 8.69 -2.60 8.18
C TRP A 52 7.71 -3.66 7.64
N GLU A 53 6.94 -3.33 6.60
CA GLU A 53 6.08 -4.27 5.88
C GLU A 53 6.89 -5.39 5.24
N ASN A 54 7.99 -5.07 4.56
CA ASN A 54 8.88 -6.08 3.96
C ASN A 54 9.45 -7.02 5.04
N ALA A 55 9.92 -6.47 6.17
CA ALA A 55 10.43 -7.26 7.28
C ALA A 55 9.34 -8.15 7.91
N ARG A 56 8.09 -7.68 7.94
CA ARG A 56 6.93 -8.45 8.43
C ARG A 56 6.46 -9.49 7.42
N SER A 57 6.63 -9.23 6.13
CA SER A 57 6.13 -10.06 5.04
C SER A 57 7.07 -11.21 4.65
N ASP A 58 8.35 -11.17 5.04
CA ASP A 58 9.32 -12.27 4.84
C ASP A 58 9.01 -13.50 5.73
N GLY A 59 7.99 -13.41 6.59
CA GLY A 59 7.55 -14.50 7.46
C GLY A 59 6.38 -15.36 6.94
N SER A 60 5.74 -14.98 5.83
CA SER A 60 4.56 -15.70 5.32
C SER A 60 4.79 -16.23 3.90
N ASP A 61 4.70 -17.55 3.76
CA ASP A 61 4.61 -18.28 2.49
C ASP A 61 5.90 -18.39 1.66
N ARG A 62 6.96 -18.98 2.23
CA ARG A 62 7.82 -19.86 1.41
C ARG A 62 7.04 -21.14 1.09
N ARG A 63 6.16 -20.99 0.11
CA ARG A 63 5.49 -22.04 -0.63
C ARG A 63 6.55 -22.84 -1.37
N THR A 64 7.24 -23.77 -0.69
CA THR A 64 8.31 -24.54 -1.32
C THR A 64 7.67 -25.48 -2.33
N TRP A 65 8.11 -25.39 -3.57
CA TRP A 65 7.58 -26.18 -4.66
C TRP A 65 8.61 -27.23 -5.03
N THR A 66 8.22 -28.49 -5.06
CA THR A 66 9.11 -29.62 -5.34
C THR A 66 8.51 -30.51 -6.42
N ASN A 67 9.34 -31.26 -7.13
CA ASN A 67 8.84 -32.22 -8.11
C ASN A 67 8.35 -33.49 -7.40
N CYS A 68 7.22 -34.03 -7.86
CA CYS A 68 6.74 -35.33 -7.43
C CYS A 68 7.68 -36.43 -7.95
N ASP A 69 8.12 -37.32 -7.08
CA ASP A 69 9.08 -38.39 -7.43
C ASP A 69 8.49 -39.40 -8.44
N ASN A 70 7.16 -39.54 -8.48
CA ASN A 70 6.49 -40.50 -9.35
C ASN A 70 6.20 -39.96 -10.76
N CYS A 71 5.70 -38.73 -10.88
CA CYS A 71 5.29 -38.16 -12.18
C CYS A 71 6.16 -37.01 -12.68
N GLY A 72 7.14 -36.57 -11.89
CA GLY A 72 8.04 -35.47 -12.21
C GLY A 72 7.38 -34.09 -12.25
N ARG A 73 6.06 -34.00 -11.99
CA ARG A 73 5.39 -32.71 -11.89
C ARG A 73 5.63 -32.10 -10.52
N CYS A 74 6.22 -30.93 -10.54
CA CYS A 74 5.88 -29.75 -9.78
C CYS A 74 4.59 -29.87 -8.91
N ILE A 75 4.76 -29.98 -7.59
CA ILE A 75 3.72 -29.98 -6.55
C ILE A 75 4.14 -29.16 -5.32
N TYR A 76 3.17 -28.86 -4.47
CA TYR A 76 3.37 -28.12 -3.23
C TYR A 76 4.06 -28.97 -2.14
N ASP A 77 5.07 -28.46 -1.44
CA ASP A 77 5.79 -29.18 -0.35
C ASP A 77 4.90 -29.59 0.84
N GLY A 78 3.80 -28.88 1.05
CA GLY A 78 2.80 -29.18 2.07
C GLY A 78 1.68 -30.12 1.62
N SER A 79 1.60 -30.50 0.33
CA SER A 79 0.52 -31.39 -0.14
C SER A 79 0.82 -32.86 0.16
N HIS A 80 -0.04 -33.53 0.93
CA HIS A 80 0.11 -34.95 1.25
C HIS A 80 0.06 -35.88 0.02
N ALA A 81 -0.63 -35.45 -1.05
CA ALA A 81 -0.74 -36.19 -2.29
C ALA A 81 -0.52 -35.29 -3.51
N CYS A 82 0.02 -35.89 -4.58
CA CYS A 82 0.20 -35.21 -5.85
C CYS A 82 -1.15 -35.01 -6.56
N THR A 83 -1.50 -33.76 -6.87
CA THR A 83 -2.74 -33.43 -7.60
C THR A 83 -2.79 -34.02 -9.02
N HIS A 84 -1.64 -34.37 -9.59
CA HIS A 84 -1.54 -34.84 -10.97
C HIS A 84 -1.56 -36.36 -11.13
N CYS A 85 -1.02 -37.12 -10.17
CA CYS A 85 -1.00 -38.59 -10.25
C CYS A 85 -1.72 -39.27 -9.08
N GLY A 86 -2.18 -38.53 -8.07
CA GLY A 86 -2.89 -39.07 -6.91
C GLY A 86 -2.02 -39.88 -5.96
N THR A 87 -0.70 -39.95 -6.19
CA THR A 87 0.25 -40.63 -5.31
C THR A 87 0.53 -39.78 -4.09
N ASP A 88 0.49 -40.40 -2.91
CA ASP A 88 1.01 -39.80 -1.68
C ASP A 88 2.50 -39.53 -1.84
N ARG A 89 2.97 -38.45 -1.21
CA ARG A 89 4.30 -37.89 -1.43
C ARG A 89 5.43 -38.94 -1.39
#